data_AF-A0A8E2U2F5-F1
#
_entry.id   AF-A0A8E2U2F5-F1
#
_cell.length_a   1.000
_cell.length_b   1.000
_cell.length_c   1.000
_cell.angle_alpha   90.00
_cell.angle_beta   90.00
_cell.angle_gamma   90.00
#
_symmetry.space_group_name_H-M   'P 1'
#
loop_
_entity.id
_entity.type
_entity.pdbx_description
1 polymer ?
#
loop_
_entity_poly.entity_id
_entity_poly.type
_entity_poly.pdbx_seq_one_letter_code
_entity_poly.pdbx_strand_id
1 'polypeptide(L)'
;MSANTEPMVMGVDPLNVLRDEVKPLPRHVLARVKKGKTGRTQILDGSMLEQHADLVPYALTHVTMIFDNEDDIIRCARMLQWSDERMRSKENPRIMWEWKRSFREGMTVEFSVAWYSKEFFEQNRVAFKDKNHQNYFHKFGLSVADIKTQDEVIDQNNT
;
A
#
# COMPACT_ATOMS: atom_id res chain seq x y z
N MET A 1 -35.52 -28.01 -14.03
CA MET A 1 -34.22 -27.53 -14.53
C MET A 1 -33.63 -26.62 -13.47
N SER A 2 -32.80 -27.17 -12.59
CA SER A 2 -32.13 -26.39 -11.54
C SER A 2 -30.91 -25.73 -12.15
N ALA A 3 -30.88 -24.40 -12.16
CA ALA A 3 -29.69 -23.65 -12.52
C ALA A 3 -28.67 -23.83 -11.39
N ASN A 4 -27.63 -24.62 -11.64
CA ASN A 4 -26.42 -24.64 -10.84
C ASN A 4 -25.74 -23.28 -10.98
N THR A 5 -25.97 -22.38 -10.02
CA THR A 5 -25.11 -21.24 -9.81
C THR A 5 -24.10 -21.67 -8.75
N GLU A 6 -22.95 -22.15 -9.20
CA GLU A 6 -21.80 -22.28 -8.31
C GLU A 6 -21.53 -20.91 -7.67
N PRO A 7 -21.29 -20.83 -6.36
CA PRO A 7 -20.90 -19.59 -5.73
C PRO A 7 -19.55 -19.18 -6.32
N MET A 8 -19.56 -18.12 -7.12
CA MET A 8 -18.36 -17.42 -7.54
C MET A 8 -17.57 -17.09 -6.28
N VAL A 9 -16.42 -17.76 -6.10
CA VAL A 9 -15.49 -17.44 -5.02
C VAL A 9 -14.98 -16.04 -5.30
N MET A 10 -15.63 -15.05 -4.70
CA MET A 10 -15.18 -13.67 -4.63
C MET A 10 -13.79 -13.76 -4.02
N GLY A 11 -12.75 -13.55 -4.84
CA GLY A 11 -11.41 -13.31 -4.33
C GLY A 11 -11.54 -12.29 -3.22
N VAL A 12 -11.12 -12.67 -2.01
CA VAL A 12 -11.22 -11.84 -0.82
C VAL A 12 -10.62 -10.49 -1.17
N ASP A 13 -11.46 -9.48 -1.38
CA ASP A 13 -11.03 -8.10 -1.46
C ASP A 13 -10.59 -7.73 -0.04
N PRO A 14 -9.29 -7.81 0.29
CA PRO A 14 -8.83 -7.67 1.65
C PRO A 14 -9.07 -6.23 2.17
N LEU A 15 -9.31 -5.32 1.23
CA LEU A 15 -9.36 -3.88 1.45
C LEU A 15 -10.79 -3.33 1.43
N ASN A 16 -11.79 -3.99 0.84
CA ASN A 16 -13.20 -3.58 0.85
C ASN A 16 -13.41 -2.08 0.52
N VAL A 17 -12.59 -1.54 -0.39
CA VAL A 17 -12.44 -0.09 -0.69
C VAL A 17 -13.70 0.51 -1.34
N LEU A 18 -14.68 -0.33 -1.70
CA LEU A 18 -15.93 0.10 -2.32
C LEU A 18 -16.97 0.61 -1.31
N ARG A 19 -16.81 0.33 0.00
CA ARG A 19 -17.83 0.65 1.01
C ARG A 19 -17.42 1.74 2.01
N ASP A 20 -16.12 1.94 2.21
CA ASP A 20 -15.62 2.88 3.22
C ASP A 20 -15.43 4.29 2.67
N GLU A 21 -15.79 5.30 3.47
CA GLU A 21 -15.50 6.70 3.16
C GLU A 21 -13.99 6.95 3.25
N VAL A 22 -13.37 7.32 2.12
CA VAL A 22 -11.99 7.79 2.10
C VAL A 22 -12.00 9.24 2.60
N LYS A 23 -11.38 9.57 3.73
CA LYS A 23 -11.37 10.96 4.26
C LYS A 23 -10.35 11.84 3.53
N PRO A 24 -10.51 13.18 3.49
CA PRO A 24 -9.48 14.08 2.98
C PRO A 24 -8.18 13.98 3.78
N LEU A 25 -7.05 14.34 3.15
CA LEU A 25 -5.76 14.37 3.84
C LEU A 25 -5.73 15.44 4.95
N PRO A 26 -5.16 15.14 6.13
CA PRO A 26 -4.85 16.14 7.14
C PRO A 26 -3.96 17.25 6.56
N ARG A 27 -4.15 18.49 7.04
CA ARG A 27 -3.43 19.67 6.53
C ARG A 27 -1.91 19.50 6.50
N HIS A 28 -1.33 18.86 7.52
CA HIS A 28 0.11 18.65 7.62
C HIS A 28 0.62 17.63 6.57
N VAL A 29 -0.15 16.57 6.28
CA VAL A 29 0.19 15.61 5.21
C VAL A 29 0.10 16.30 3.85
N LEU A 30 -0.97 17.07 3.61
CA LEU A 30 -1.10 17.84 2.37
C LEU A 30 0.05 18.83 2.17
N ALA A 31 0.52 19.49 3.24
CA ALA A 31 1.68 20.36 3.19
C ALA A 31 2.96 19.62 2.80
N ARG A 32 3.18 18.41 3.36
CA ARG A 32 4.30 17.52 2.97
C ARG A 32 4.20 17.10 1.50
N VAL A 33 3.01 16.70 1.04
CA VAL A 33 2.76 16.35 -0.37
C VAL A 33 3.07 17.53 -1.29
N LYS A 34 2.71 18.76 -0.92
CA LYS A 34 3.04 19.96 -1.70
C LYS A 34 4.55 20.26 -1.71
N LYS A 35 5.23 20.11 -0.57
CA LYS A 35 6.68 20.28 -0.46
C LYS A 35 7.44 19.26 -1.33
N GLY A 36 6.92 18.03 -1.44
CA GLY A 36 7.47 16.96 -2.28
C GLY A 36 7.60 17.28 -3.77
N LYS A 37 6.96 18.37 -4.25
CA LYS A 37 7.10 18.85 -5.63
C LYS A 37 8.52 19.24 -6.01
N THR A 38 9.27 19.83 -5.08
CA THR A 38 10.58 20.43 -5.36
C THR A 38 11.74 19.67 -4.73
N GLY A 39 11.47 18.56 -4.05
CA GLY A 39 12.50 17.70 -3.47
C GLY A 39 11.91 16.57 -2.64
N ARG A 40 12.71 15.52 -2.43
CA ARG A 40 12.31 14.32 -1.67
C ARG A 40 11.75 14.69 -0.30
N THR A 41 10.47 14.41 -0.09
CA THR A 41 9.76 14.72 1.15
C THR A 41 8.99 13.49 1.63
N GLN A 42 9.17 13.11 2.89
CA GLN A 42 8.32 12.12 3.55
C GLN A 42 6.88 12.68 3.65
N ILE A 43 5.92 11.95 3.11
CA ILE A 43 4.50 12.33 3.10
C ILE A 43 3.70 11.58 4.15
N LEU A 44 4.01 10.31 4.40
CA LEU A 44 3.35 9.45 5.39
C LEU A 44 4.39 8.71 6.23
N ASP A 45 4.06 8.47 7.50
CA ASP A 45 4.99 7.88 8.48
C ASP A 45 5.02 6.34 8.42
N GLY A 46 4.03 5.72 7.78
CA GLY A 46 3.81 4.27 7.76
C GLY A 46 2.92 3.79 8.92
N SER A 47 2.72 2.48 9.04
CA SER A 47 1.76 1.90 9.99
C SER A 47 2.23 1.85 11.42
N MET A 48 3.55 1.81 11.67
CA MET A 48 4.15 1.79 13.01
C MET A 48 3.41 0.87 13.99
N LEU A 49 3.14 -0.37 13.58
CA LEU A 49 2.33 -1.30 14.36
C LEU A 49 3.12 -1.80 15.57
N GLU A 50 2.58 -1.65 16.77
CA GLU A 50 3.25 -2.09 18.01
C GLU A 50 3.60 -3.58 17.99
N GLN A 51 2.75 -4.43 17.40
CA GLN A 51 3.01 -5.87 17.27
C GLN A 51 4.27 -6.22 16.43
N HIS A 52 4.83 -5.24 15.70
CA HIS A 52 6.02 -5.40 14.88
C HIS A 52 7.25 -4.66 15.42
N ALA A 53 7.15 -3.97 16.57
CA ALA A 53 8.21 -3.08 17.07
C ALA A 53 9.57 -3.79 17.20
N ASP A 54 9.56 -5.06 17.60
CA ASP A 54 10.76 -5.88 17.82
C ASP A 54 10.95 -6.96 16.76
N LEU A 55 10.17 -6.94 15.67
CA LEU A 55 10.30 -7.92 14.60
C LEU A 55 11.23 -7.43 13.50
N VAL A 56 12.06 -8.34 13.01
CA VAL A 56 12.83 -8.13 11.78
C VAL A 56 11.98 -8.62 10.60
N PRO A 57 11.69 -7.78 9.60
CA PRO A 57 10.98 -8.24 8.42
C PRO A 57 11.77 -9.33 7.68
N TYR A 58 11.05 -10.31 7.15
CA TYR A 58 11.58 -11.31 6.23
C TYR A 58 11.94 -10.70 4.86
N ALA A 59 11.14 -9.75 4.39
CA ALA A 59 11.37 -9.09 3.11
C ALA A 59 10.83 -7.66 3.09
N LEU A 60 11.35 -6.85 2.17
CA LEU A 60 10.80 -5.56 1.78
C LEU A 60 10.36 -5.60 0.32
N THR A 61 9.20 -5.04 0.02
CA THR A 61 8.82 -4.69 -1.36
C THR A 61 8.87 -3.18 -1.49
N HIS A 62 9.80 -2.68 -2.30
CA HIS A 62 9.90 -1.27 -2.67
C HIS A 62 8.99 -1.00 -3.85
N VAL A 63 8.14 0.02 -3.73
CA VAL A 63 7.15 0.40 -4.73
C VAL A 63 7.44 1.82 -5.19
N THR A 64 7.54 2.00 -6.50
CA THR A 64 7.68 3.31 -7.16
C THR A 64 6.50 3.50 -8.10
N MET A 65 5.83 4.64 -7.97
CA MET A 65 4.69 5.05 -8.78
C MET A 65 4.99 6.38 -9.45
N ILE A 66 4.79 6.46 -10.77
CA ILE A 66 5.03 7.66 -11.57
C ILE A 66 3.69 8.22 -12.05
N PHE A 67 3.47 9.52 -11.89
CA PHE A 67 2.22 10.18 -12.19
C PHE A 67 2.38 11.25 -13.26
N ASP A 68 1.33 11.47 -14.07
CA ASP A 68 1.28 12.57 -15.04
C ASP A 68 0.51 13.79 -14.50
N ASN A 69 -0.21 13.63 -13.37
CA ASN A 69 -1.06 14.66 -12.78
C ASN A 69 -0.85 14.77 -11.26
N GLU A 70 -0.71 16.00 -10.78
CA GLU A 70 -0.52 16.27 -9.35
C GLU A 70 -1.73 15.91 -8.49
N ASP A 71 -2.94 16.05 -9.03
CA ASP A 71 -4.17 15.69 -8.31
C ASP A 71 -4.24 14.18 -8.04
N ASP A 72 -3.66 13.37 -8.92
CA ASP A 72 -3.53 11.93 -8.75
C ASP A 72 -2.55 11.56 -7.62
N ILE A 73 -1.47 12.33 -7.45
CA ILE A 73 -0.56 12.15 -6.30
C ILE A 73 -1.28 12.42 -4.97
N ILE A 74 -2.10 13.48 -4.92
CA ILE A 74 -2.90 13.78 -3.73
C ILE A 74 -3.89 12.65 -3.44
N ARG A 75 -4.54 12.11 -4.48
CA ARG A 75 -5.45 10.96 -4.36
C ARG A 75 -4.70 9.69 -3.93
N CYS A 76 -3.51 9.44 -4.45
CA CYS A 76 -2.66 8.32 -4.03
C CYS A 76 -2.29 8.42 -2.55
N ALA A 77 -1.77 9.57 -2.10
CA ALA A 77 -1.44 9.80 -0.69
C ALA A 77 -2.66 9.61 0.22
N ARG A 78 -3.84 10.05 -0.23
CA ARG A 78 -5.12 9.84 0.48
C ARG A 78 -5.47 8.36 0.59
N MET A 79 -5.30 7.60 -0.49
CA MET A 79 -5.56 6.15 -0.50
C MET A 79 -4.58 5.37 0.37
N LEU A 80 -3.29 5.73 0.35
CA LEU A 80 -2.27 5.13 1.21
C LEU A 80 -2.59 5.37 2.69
N GLN A 81 -2.94 6.61 3.06
CA GLN A 81 -3.34 6.93 4.43
C GLN A 81 -4.61 6.18 4.86
N TRP A 82 -5.63 6.12 4.00
CA TRP A 82 -6.86 5.38 4.29
C TRP A 82 -6.58 3.88 4.47
N SER A 83 -5.71 3.30 3.63
CA SER A 83 -5.30 1.89 3.73
C SER A 83 -4.59 1.60 5.05
N ASP A 84 -3.70 2.51 5.46
CA ASP A 84 -3.01 2.47 6.75
C ASP A 84 -3.98 2.54 7.94
N GLU A 85 -4.86 3.54 7.95
CA GLU A 85 -5.84 3.75 9.02
C GLU A 85 -6.76 2.53 9.20
N ARG A 86 -7.23 1.96 8.08
CA ARG A 86 -8.06 0.75 8.08
C ARG A 86 -7.31 -0.47 8.60
N MET A 87 -6.01 -0.57 8.31
CA MET A 87 -5.19 -1.64 8.84
C MET A 87 -5.10 -1.54 10.37
N ARG A 88 -4.86 -0.32 10.89
CA ARG A 88 -4.77 -0.04 12.33
C ARG A 88 -6.10 -0.17 13.07
N SER A 89 -7.24 0.04 12.40
CA SER A 89 -8.56 0.01 13.04
C SER A 89 -9.13 -1.37 13.28
N LYS A 90 -8.53 -2.43 12.70
CA LYS A 90 -8.98 -3.80 12.92
C LYS A 90 -8.61 -4.23 14.35
N GLU A 91 -9.57 -4.72 15.13
CA GLU A 91 -9.33 -5.27 16.47
C GLU A 91 -8.69 -6.67 16.36
N ASN A 92 -7.55 -6.88 17.02
CA ASN A 92 -6.80 -8.14 17.08
C ASN A 92 -6.43 -8.83 15.74
N PRO A 93 -6.15 -8.15 14.61
CA PRO A 93 -5.61 -8.82 13.43
C PRO A 93 -4.15 -9.21 13.69
N ARG A 94 -3.82 -10.48 13.48
CA ARG A 94 -2.43 -10.88 13.24
C ARG A 94 -2.04 -10.35 11.86
N ILE A 95 -1.52 -9.14 11.81
CA ILE A 95 -1.09 -8.50 10.56
C ILE A 95 0.32 -9.01 10.28
N MET A 96 0.59 -9.47 9.06
CA MET A 96 1.89 -10.06 8.69
C MET A 96 2.74 -9.11 7.83
N TRP A 97 2.32 -7.85 7.74
CA TRP A 97 2.92 -6.84 6.88
C TRP A 97 2.67 -5.44 7.44
N GLU A 98 3.46 -4.45 7.04
CA GLU A 98 3.22 -3.06 7.41
C GLU A 98 3.62 -2.10 6.28
N TRP A 99 2.94 -0.95 6.21
CA TRP A 99 3.41 0.15 5.39
C TRP A 99 4.62 0.79 6.07
N LYS A 100 5.70 0.97 5.31
CA LYS A 100 6.80 1.87 5.70
C LYS A 100 6.50 3.29 5.26
N ARG A 101 7.39 4.21 5.62
CA ARG A 101 7.32 5.62 5.25
C ARG A 101 7.13 5.76 3.74
N SER A 102 6.28 6.70 3.35
CA SER A 102 6.08 7.06 1.95
C SER A 102 6.72 8.41 1.67
N PHE A 103 7.27 8.56 0.48
CA PHE A 103 7.97 9.75 0.01
C PHE A 103 7.37 10.22 -1.30
N ARG A 104 7.41 11.54 -1.51
CA ARG A 104 7.18 12.16 -2.82
C ARG A 104 8.43 12.89 -3.26
N GLU A 105 8.77 12.75 -4.53
CA GLU A 105 9.78 13.55 -5.21
C GLU A 105 9.29 13.90 -6.62
N GLY A 106 8.98 15.16 -6.86
CA GLY A 106 8.38 15.63 -8.12
C GLY A 106 7.05 14.93 -8.40
N MET A 107 7.04 14.12 -9.47
CA MET A 107 5.89 13.34 -9.92
C MET A 107 5.94 11.86 -9.52
N THR A 108 6.88 11.51 -8.63
CA THR A 108 7.07 10.14 -8.17
C THR A 108 6.63 10.01 -6.72
N VAL A 109 5.91 8.92 -6.41
CA VAL A 109 5.64 8.47 -5.05
C VAL A 109 6.34 7.14 -4.82
N GLU A 110 7.02 7.03 -3.68
CA GLU A 110 7.74 5.82 -3.28
C GLU A 110 7.35 5.39 -1.88
N PHE A 111 7.25 4.09 -1.65
CA PHE A 111 7.06 3.53 -0.32
C PHE A 111 7.54 2.09 -0.31
N SER A 112 7.65 1.51 0.88
CA SER A 112 7.97 0.09 1.02
C SER A 112 6.91 -0.63 1.84
N VAL A 113 6.75 -1.92 1.57
CA VAL A 113 5.98 -2.85 2.40
C VAL A 113 6.97 -3.76 3.10
N ALA A 114 6.91 -3.83 4.42
CA ALA A 114 7.65 -4.83 5.17
C ALA A 114 6.79 -6.05 5.39
N TRP A 115 7.37 -7.24 5.21
CA TRP A 115 6.70 -8.53 5.32
C TRP A 115 7.37 -9.34 6.43
N TYR A 116 6.60 -9.83 7.39
CA TYR A 116 7.13 -10.54 8.57
C TYR A 116 7.01 -12.06 8.49
N SER A 117 6.34 -12.58 7.45
CA SER A 117 6.20 -14.00 7.18
C SER A 117 6.58 -14.31 5.74
N LYS A 118 7.45 -15.31 5.54
CA LYS A 118 7.82 -15.82 4.22
C LYS A 118 6.61 -16.30 3.44
N GLU A 119 5.78 -17.13 4.06
CA GLU A 119 4.58 -17.67 3.42
C GLU A 119 3.64 -16.54 2.97
N PHE A 120 3.44 -15.55 3.84
CA PHE A 120 2.58 -14.41 3.52
C PHE A 120 3.18 -13.56 2.39
N PHE A 121 4.49 -13.33 2.40
CA PHE A 121 5.19 -12.63 1.32
C PHE A 121 5.05 -13.34 -0.02
N GLU A 122 5.33 -14.64 -0.09
CA GLU A 122 5.27 -15.41 -1.34
C GLU A 122 3.86 -15.40 -1.95
N GLN A 123 2.83 -15.44 -1.11
CA GLN A 123 1.43 -15.39 -1.53
C GLN A 123 1.00 -13.98 -2.00
N ASN A 124 1.53 -12.91 -1.38
CA ASN A 124 0.96 -11.55 -1.53
C ASN A 124 1.88 -10.54 -2.24
N ARG A 125 3.17 -10.83 -2.48
CA ARG A 125 4.12 -9.86 -3.08
C ARG A 125 3.71 -9.35 -4.46
N VAL A 126 2.89 -10.13 -5.18
CA VAL A 126 2.38 -9.78 -6.51
C VAL A 126 1.10 -8.93 -6.47
N ALA A 127 0.61 -8.54 -5.28
CA ALA A 127 -0.61 -7.76 -5.12
C ALA A 127 -0.63 -6.49 -5.99
N PHE A 128 0.49 -5.79 -6.13
CA PHE A 128 0.59 -4.59 -6.97
C PHE A 128 0.47 -4.84 -8.49
N LYS A 129 0.50 -6.11 -8.92
CA LYS A 129 0.36 -6.51 -10.33
C LYS A 129 -0.96 -7.25 -10.58
N ASP A 130 -1.70 -7.59 -9.53
CA ASP A 130 -2.95 -8.33 -9.63
C ASP A 130 -4.09 -7.45 -10.17
N LYS A 131 -4.95 -8.04 -11.00
CA LYS A 131 -6.16 -7.41 -11.57
C LYS A 131 -7.10 -6.88 -10.50
N ASN A 132 -7.17 -7.53 -9.34
CA ASN A 132 -8.01 -7.07 -8.23
C ASN A 132 -7.55 -5.71 -7.68
N HIS A 133 -6.24 -5.44 -7.68
CA HIS A 133 -5.69 -4.16 -7.24
C HIS A 133 -5.72 -3.08 -8.32
N GLN A 134 -5.90 -3.44 -9.59
CA GLN A 134 -6.03 -2.46 -10.70
C GLN A 134 -7.18 -1.49 -10.48
N ASN A 135 -8.32 -1.98 -9.99
CA ASN A 135 -9.46 -1.13 -9.66
C ASN A 135 -9.13 -0.07 -8.60
N TYR A 136 -8.10 -0.31 -7.77
CA TYR A 136 -7.61 0.67 -6.80
C TYR A 136 -6.72 1.73 -7.43
N PHE A 137 -5.79 1.33 -8.29
CA PHE A 137 -4.88 2.24 -8.96
C PHE A 137 -5.62 3.24 -9.87
N HIS A 138 -6.68 2.79 -10.54
CA HIS A 138 -7.52 3.66 -11.35
C HIS A 138 -8.18 4.80 -10.56
N LYS A 139 -8.40 4.66 -9.24
CA LYS A 139 -8.98 5.74 -8.42
C LYS A 139 -8.06 6.96 -8.31
N PHE A 140 -6.77 6.77 -8.58
CA PHE A 140 -5.75 7.82 -8.60
C PHE A 140 -4.94 7.78 -9.90
N GLY A 141 -5.60 7.44 -11.01
CA GLY A 141 -5.08 7.68 -12.35
C GLY A 141 -3.94 6.78 -12.79
N LEU A 142 -3.63 5.70 -12.06
CA LEU A 142 -2.57 4.77 -12.43
C LEU A 142 -3.10 3.44 -12.97
N SER A 143 -2.29 2.84 -13.83
CA SER A 143 -2.37 1.46 -14.26
C SER A 143 -1.21 0.64 -13.66
N VAL A 144 -1.21 -0.68 -13.87
CA VAL A 144 -0.06 -1.52 -13.43
C VAL A 144 1.23 -1.14 -14.15
N ALA A 145 1.16 -0.61 -15.37
CA ALA A 145 2.35 -0.23 -16.13
C ALA A 145 3.11 0.94 -15.47
N ASP A 146 2.42 1.74 -14.66
CA ASP A 146 2.96 2.92 -13.98
C ASP A 146 3.59 2.58 -12.62
N ILE A 147 3.51 1.31 -12.22
CA ILE A 147 3.94 0.81 -10.91
C ILE A 147 5.12 -0.13 -11.09
N LYS A 148 6.25 0.23 -10.48
CA LYS A 148 7.43 -0.63 -10.38
C LYS A 148 7.53 -1.19 -8.97
N THR A 149 7.81 -2.48 -8.88
CA THR A 149 8.04 -3.16 -7.59
C THR A 149 9.38 -3.89 -7.62
N GLN A 150 10.14 -3.75 -6.55
CA GLN A 150 11.37 -4.51 -6.33
C GLN A 150 11.30 -5.18 -4.96
N ASP A 151 11.48 -6.49 -4.94
CA ASP A 151 11.50 -7.26 -3.70
C ASP A 151 12.94 -7.51 -3.23
N GLU A 152 13.14 -7.43 -1.93
CA GLU A 152 14.39 -7.64 -1.24
C GLU A 152 14.13 -8.59 -0.06
N VAL A 153 14.65 -9.82 -0.12
CA VAL A 153 14.60 -10.76 1.01
C VAL A 153 15.74 -10.40 1.95
N ILE A 154 15.41 -10.20 3.22
CA ILE A 154 16.38 -9.87 4.26
C ILE A 154 16.94 -11.19 4.79
N ASP A 155 18.21 -11.45 4.51
CA ASP A 155 18.91 -12.63 5.02
C ASP A 155 19.12 -12.49 6.53
N GLN A 156 18.49 -13.39 7.31
CA GLN A 156 18.57 -13.39 8.77
C GLN A 156 19.84 -14.08 9.30
N ASN A 157 20.74 -14.53 8.43
CA ASN A 157 21.94 -15.31 8.81
C ASN A 157 23.23 -14.49 8.99
N ASN A 158 23.16 -13.16 8.94
CA ASN A 158 24.33 -12.28 9.14
C ASN A 158 24.22 -11.46 10.44
N THR A 159 24.01 -12.13 11.58
CA THR A 159 24.25 -11.56 12.91
C THR A 159 24.99 -12.56 13.78
#